data_AF-A0A9D9CA68-F1
#
_entry.id   AF-A0A9D9CA68-F1
#
_cell.length_a   1.000
_cell.length_b   1.000
_cell.length_c   1.000
_cell.angle_alpha   90.00
_cell.angle_beta   90.00
_cell.angle_gamma   90.00
#
_symmetry.space_group_name_H-M   'P 1'
#
loop_
_entity.id
_entity.type
_entity.pdbx_description
1 polymer ?
#
loop_
_entity_poly.entity_id
_entity_poly.type
_entity_poly.pdbx_seq_one_letter_code
_entity_poly.pdbx_strand_id
1 'polypeptide(L)'
;MKKQFTLIAWITLIMTLLLSSCQKFEEDAIQKLAYGKDESGRHFVDLGLSVKWATCNIGAEAPEQQGLLYAWGETTPKEEYTWDNYKFGPDTALSKYCAKPDVAWHGFTDTKTTLELSDDAAHVNWQGRWRMPTQAEWNELIEKCTWAQTEYMGVKGYDVKAANGNRIFLPAPDENALYASSSLLETRPGEALHLPIFDQYDVLTAQYRYRAYSVRAVYGPVLPQY
;
A
#
# COMPACT_ATOMS: atom_id res chain seq x y z
N MET A 1 39.57 41.04 39.61
CA MET A 1 38.27 40.55 39.13
C MET A 1 38.43 39.12 38.64
N LYS A 2 38.03 38.12 39.43
CA LYS A 2 38.11 36.70 39.06
C LYS A 2 36.75 36.25 38.52
N LYS A 3 36.78 35.82 37.25
CA LYS A 3 35.97 34.80 36.55
C LYS A 3 34.55 34.52 37.08
N GLN A 4 33.55 34.98 36.34
CA GLN A 4 32.26 34.30 36.22
C GLN A 4 31.94 34.12 34.73
N PHE A 5 32.38 33.01 34.12
CA PHE A 5 31.88 32.56 32.82
C PHE A 5 32.25 31.09 32.64
N THR A 6 31.45 30.18 33.20
CA THR A 6 31.40 28.75 32.79
C THR A 6 30.29 28.03 33.58
N LEU A 7 29.03 28.40 33.35
CA LEU A 7 27.90 27.57 33.81
C LEU A 7 26.82 27.41 32.71
N ILE A 8 26.72 28.37 31.79
CA ILE A 8 25.73 28.32 30.69
C ILE A 8 26.14 27.33 29.58
N ALA A 9 27.44 27.15 29.32
CA ALA A 9 27.93 26.26 28.26
C ALA A 9 27.78 24.75 28.57
N TRP A 10 27.58 24.37 29.84
CA TRP A 10 27.45 22.96 30.24
C TRP A 10 25.98 22.50 30.29
N ILE A 11 25.05 23.42 30.56
CA ILE A 11 23.61 23.11 30.59
C ILE A 11 23.06 22.94 29.17
N THR A 12 23.54 23.71 28.19
CA THR A 12 23.18 23.53 26.77
C THR A 12 23.79 22.27 26.14
N LEU A 13 24.97 21.82 26.60
CA LEU A 13 25.62 20.60 26.12
C LEU A 13 24.91 19.33 26.63
N ILE A 14 24.42 19.34 27.87
CA ILE A 14 23.69 18.21 28.45
C ILE A 14 22.27 18.10 27.88
N MET A 15 21.60 19.22 27.59
CA MET A 15 20.25 19.23 27.01
C MET A 15 20.23 18.80 25.53
N THR A 16 21.33 18.99 24.80
CA THR A 16 21.47 18.48 23.41
C THR A 16 21.88 17.00 23.35
N LEU A 17 22.62 16.49 24.34
CA LEU A 17 22.97 15.06 24.47
C LEU A 17 21.76 14.18 24.86
N LEU A 18 20.81 14.72 25.64
CA LEU A 18 19.60 13.99 26.04
C LEU A 18 18.58 13.88 24.90
N LEU A 19 18.36 14.94 24.10
CA LEU A 19 17.48 14.85 22.92
C LEU A 19 18.05 13.96 21.81
N SER A 20 19.36 14.02 21.55
CA SER A 20 19.99 13.22 20.48
C SER A 20 20.08 11.73 20.80
N SER A 21 20.22 11.32 22.07
CA SER A 21 20.15 9.90 22.41
C SER A 21 18.72 9.37 22.31
N CYS A 22 17.71 10.14 22.69
CA CYS A 22 16.30 9.74 22.58
C CYS A 22 15.85 9.59 21.12
N GLN A 23 16.22 10.55 20.25
CA GLN A 23 15.93 10.45 18.80
C GLN A 23 16.69 9.31 18.12
N LYS A 24 17.94 9.06 18.55
CA LYS A 24 18.76 7.97 17.99
C LYS A 24 18.30 6.59 18.46
N PHE A 25 17.73 6.48 19.67
CA PHE A 25 17.15 5.22 20.16
C PHE A 25 15.79 4.90 19.50
N GLU A 26 14.98 5.90 19.10
CA GLU A 26 13.76 5.67 18.32
C GLU A 26 14.05 5.34 16.85
N GLU A 27 15.02 6.00 16.21
CA GLU A 27 15.47 5.63 14.85
C GLU A 27 16.12 4.24 14.81
N ASP A 28 17.00 3.89 15.76
CA ASP A 28 17.70 2.60 15.75
C ASP A 28 16.78 1.39 16.08
N ALA A 29 15.68 1.59 16.81
CA ALA A 29 14.76 0.51 17.16
C ALA A 29 13.79 0.12 16.03
N ILE A 30 13.52 1.02 15.08
CA ILE A 30 12.64 0.75 13.93
C ILE A 30 13.44 0.39 12.66
N GLN A 31 14.70 0.83 12.52
CA GLN A 31 15.45 0.67 11.27
C GLN A 31 16.15 -0.69 11.06
N LYS A 32 16.15 -1.61 12.03
CA LYS A 32 17.04 -2.80 11.99
C LYS A 32 16.42 -4.19 12.13
N LEU A 33 15.13 -4.35 11.84
CA LEU A 33 14.53 -5.68 11.73
C LEU A 33 13.83 -5.86 10.36
N ALA A 34 14.44 -6.70 9.53
CA ALA A 34 13.84 -7.41 8.37
C ALA A 34 13.51 -6.65 7.06
N TYR A 35 14.18 -5.53 6.77
CA TYR A 35 14.08 -4.92 5.44
C TYR A 35 15.08 -5.55 4.45
N GLY A 36 14.55 -6.19 3.40
CA GLY A 36 15.30 -6.43 2.17
C GLY A 36 15.19 -5.22 1.23
N LYS A 37 16.09 -5.15 0.26
CA LYS A 37 16.02 -4.16 -0.83
C LYS A 37 16.00 -4.87 -2.18
N ASP A 38 15.25 -4.33 -3.12
CA ASP A 38 15.37 -4.70 -4.53
C ASP A 38 16.63 -4.07 -5.16
N GLU A 39 16.84 -4.35 -6.44
CA GLU A 39 17.99 -3.86 -7.21
C GLU A 39 17.98 -2.32 -7.37
N SER A 40 16.83 -1.67 -7.19
CA SER A 40 16.67 -0.21 -7.26
C SER A 40 16.68 0.45 -5.88
N GLY A 41 16.94 -0.30 -4.81
CA GLY A 41 17.03 0.20 -3.44
C GLY A 41 15.70 0.35 -2.70
N ARG A 42 14.57 -0.08 -3.29
CA ARG A 42 13.26 -0.05 -2.62
C ARG A 42 13.16 -1.14 -1.57
N HIS A 43 12.57 -0.78 -0.45
CA HIS A 43 12.50 -1.64 0.72
C HIS A 43 11.27 -2.55 0.70
N PHE A 44 11.47 -3.81 1.10
CA PHE A 44 10.40 -4.76 1.35
C PHE A 44 10.60 -5.49 2.68
N VAL A 45 9.53 -6.05 3.22
CA VAL A 45 9.55 -6.96 4.36
C VAL A 45 9.15 -8.35 3.88
N ASP A 46 9.94 -9.36 4.26
CA ASP A 46 9.58 -10.77 4.06
C ASP A 46 8.75 -11.25 5.27
N LEU A 47 7.44 -11.29 5.12
CA LEU A 47 6.53 -11.76 6.17
C LEU A 47 6.47 -13.30 6.26
N GLY A 48 7.28 -14.03 5.48
CA GLY A 48 7.20 -15.49 5.37
C GLY A 48 5.95 -15.98 4.66
N LEU A 49 5.35 -15.11 3.82
CA LEU A 49 4.17 -15.35 3.00
C LEU A 49 4.58 -15.67 1.55
N SER A 50 3.60 -15.83 0.65
CA SER A 50 3.86 -16.10 -0.78
C SER A 50 4.62 -14.97 -1.50
N VAL A 51 4.51 -13.74 -1.02
CA VAL A 51 5.18 -12.55 -1.54
C VAL A 51 5.80 -11.69 -0.43
N LYS A 52 6.75 -10.83 -0.82
CA LYS A 52 7.29 -9.78 0.04
C LYS A 52 6.42 -8.53 -0.07
N TRP A 53 6.29 -7.79 1.01
CA TRP A 53 5.42 -6.62 1.09
C TRP A 53 6.23 -5.33 1.14
N ALA A 54 5.80 -4.29 0.41
CA ALA A 54 6.43 -2.98 0.44
C ALA A 54 6.34 -2.35 1.84
N THR A 55 7.39 -1.62 2.24
CA THR A 55 7.41 -0.91 3.53
C THR A 55 6.52 0.34 3.55
N CYS A 56 6.25 0.94 2.40
CA CYS A 56 5.38 2.11 2.23
C CYS A 56 4.40 1.92 1.06
N ASN A 57 3.35 2.76 1.02
CA ASN A 57 2.44 2.83 -0.11
C ASN A 57 3.15 3.41 -1.35
N ILE A 58 2.65 3.13 -2.55
CA ILE A 58 3.13 3.80 -3.75
C ILE A 58 2.97 5.32 -3.59
N GLY A 59 4.05 6.07 -3.82
CA GLY A 59 4.08 7.52 -3.66
C GLY A 59 4.29 8.01 -2.22
N ALA A 60 4.55 7.12 -1.28
CA ALA A 60 4.98 7.46 0.08
C ALA A 60 6.49 7.22 0.27
N GLU A 61 7.12 8.06 1.08
CA GLU A 61 8.52 7.92 1.50
C GLU A 61 8.66 7.21 2.85
N ALA A 62 7.58 7.17 3.65
CA ALA A 62 7.55 6.55 4.96
C ALA A 62 6.31 5.66 5.16
N PRO A 63 6.35 4.63 6.04
CA PRO A 63 5.27 3.67 6.23
C PRO A 63 3.91 4.28 6.62
N GLU A 64 3.92 5.35 7.41
CA GLU A 64 2.75 6.04 7.94
C GLU A 64 2.07 6.97 6.92
N GLN A 65 2.76 7.32 5.84
CA GLN A 65 2.22 8.22 4.84
C GLN A 65 1.21 7.47 3.95
N GLN A 66 0.08 8.11 3.65
CA GLN A 66 -0.99 7.55 2.82
C GLN A 66 -0.51 7.17 1.41
N GLY A 67 0.47 7.91 0.89
CA GLY A 67 0.93 7.77 -0.50
C GLY A 67 -0.07 8.35 -1.49
N LEU A 68 0.05 7.92 -2.75
CA LEU A 68 -0.84 8.31 -3.83
C LEU A 68 -2.01 7.33 -3.96
N LEU A 69 -3.12 7.82 -4.48
CA LEU A 69 -4.30 7.04 -4.79
C LEU A 69 -4.35 6.75 -6.29
N TYR A 70 -4.83 5.57 -6.66
CA TYR A 70 -4.94 5.15 -8.06
C TYR A 70 -6.31 4.50 -8.31
N ALA A 71 -6.94 4.87 -9.43
CA ALA A 71 -8.05 4.08 -9.95
C ALA A 71 -7.56 2.77 -10.53
N TRP A 72 -8.38 1.72 -10.46
CA TRP A 72 -7.97 0.39 -10.87
C TRP A 72 -7.65 0.36 -12.38
N GLY A 73 -6.44 -0.05 -12.74
CA GLY A 73 -5.99 -0.08 -14.13
C GLY A 73 -5.38 1.24 -14.65
N GLU A 74 -5.34 2.26 -13.80
CA GLU A 74 -4.62 3.51 -14.05
C GLU A 74 -3.33 3.57 -13.27
N THR A 75 -2.32 4.21 -13.85
CA THR A 75 -0.94 4.19 -13.37
C THR A 75 -0.44 5.56 -12.92
N THR A 76 -1.29 6.57 -13.05
CA THR A 76 -1.00 7.97 -12.71
C THR A 76 -2.13 8.50 -11.83
N PRO A 77 -1.84 9.22 -10.74
CA PRO A 77 -2.87 9.82 -9.91
C PRO A 77 -3.58 10.97 -10.63
N LYS A 78 -4.79 11.30 -10.18
CA LYS A 78 -5.62 12.40 -10.62
C LYS A 78 -6.16 13.18 -9.42
N GLU A 79 -6.59 14.41 -9.65
CA GLU A 79 -7.27 15.23 -8.63
C GLU A 79 -8.69 14.71 -8.36
N GLU A 80 -9.37 14.22 -9.41
CA GLU A 80 -10.72 13.67 -9.31
C GLU A 80 -10.83 12.32 -10.00
N TYR A 81 -11.70 11.46 -9.45
CA TYR A 81 -11.93 10.10 -9.92
C TYR A 81 -13.42 9.89 -10.18
N THR A 82 -13.78 10.03 -11.45
CA THR A 82 -15.15 9.91 -11.95
C THR A 82 -15.18 8.88 -13.07
N TRP A 83 -16.39 8.45 -13.43
CA TRP A 83 -16.55 7.57 -14.58
C TRP A 83 -16.03 8.24 -15.87
N ASP A 84 -16.35 9.52 -16.07
CA ASP A 84 -16.04 10.26 -17.31
C ASP A 84 -14.54 10.38 -17.59
N ASN A 85 -13.71 10.35 -16.55
CA ASN A 85 -12.25 10.41 -16.68
C ASN A 85 -11.56 9.06 -16.47
N TYR A 86 -12.32 7.96 -16.42
CA TYR A 86 -11.79 6.62 -16.22
C TYR A 86 -11.24 6.03 -17.52
N LYS A 87 -9.99 5.58 -17.49
CA LYS A 87 -9.27 5.01 -18.65
C LYS A 87 -10.04 3.92 -19.40
N PHE A 88 -10.82 3.10 -18.69
CA PHE A 88 -11.57 1.98 -19.26
C PHE A 88 -13.08 2.19 -19.28
N GLY A 89 -13.56 3.43 -19.13
CA GLY A 89 -14.98 3.77 -19.03
C GLY A 89 -15.57 4.60 -20.19
N PRO A 90 -15.29 4.34 -21.48
CA PRO A 90 -15.91 5.13 -22.56
C PRO A 90 -17.43 4.99 -22.56
N ASP A 91 -18.15 6.11 -22.71
CA ASP A 91 -19.61 6.19 -22.87
C ASP A 91 -20.42 5.26 -21.94
N THR A 92 -20.09 5.24 -20.64
CA THR A 92 -20.74 4.40 -19.61
C THR A 92 -20.58 2.88 -19.79
N ALA A 93 -19.62 2.44 -20.62
CA ALA A 93 -19.30 1.04 -20.86
C ALA A 93 -17.83 0.71 -20.56
N LEU A 94 -17.52 -0.57 -20.37
CA LEU A 94 -16.17 -1.06 -20.07
C LEU A 94 -15.43 -1.47 -21.34
N SER A 95 -14.28 -0.86 -21.61
CA SER A 95 -13.46 -1.20 -22.78
C SER A 95 -12.41 -2.28 -22.54
N LYS A 96 -12.17 -2.67 -21.27
CA LYS A 96 -11.16 -3.67 -20.90
C LYS A 96 -11.46 -4.31 -19.55
N TYR A 97 -11.01 -5.55 -19.37
CA TYR A 97 -11.26 -6.37 -18.18
C TYR A 97 -12.77 -6.54 -17.96
N CYS A 98 -13.43 -7.08 -18.98
CA CYS A 98 -14.87 -7.25 -19.00
C CYS A 98 -15.20 -8.63 -19.55
N ALA A 99 -15.95 -9.41 -18.76
CA ALA A 99 -16.46 -10.72 -19.17
C ALA A 99 -17.93 -10.66 -19.65
N LYS A 100 -18.53 -9.47 -19.67
CA LYS A 100 -19.97 -9.27 -19.82
C LYS A 100 -20.31 -8.35 -21.01
N PRO A 101 -20.86 -8.88 -22.12
CA PRO A 101 -21.14 -8.10 -23.32
C PRO A 101 -22.13 -6.94 -23.12
N ASP A 102 -23.05 -7.05 -22.15
CA ASP A 102 -24.11 -6.07 -21.87
C ASP A 102 -23.59 -4.76 -21.24
N VAL A 103 -22.42 -4.81 -20.59
CA VAL A 103 -21.76 -3.63 -20.00
C VAL A 103 -20.45 -3.28 -20.71
N ALA A 104 -20.13 -3.97 -21.81
CA ALA A 104 -18.92 -3.81 -22.56
C ALA A 104 -19.04 -2.78 -23.69
N TRP A 105 -17.96 -2.04 -23.92
CA TRP A 105 -17.83 -1.15 -25.07
C TRP A 105 -17.89 -1.94 -26.37
N HIS A 106 -18.93 -1.69 -27.18
CA HIS A 106 -19.23 -2.45 -28.40
C HIS A 106 -19.26 -3.98 -28.22
N GLY A 107 -19.63 -4.47 -27.02
CA GLY A 107 -19.70 -5.90 -26.73
C GLY A 107 -18.35 -6.61 -26.61
N PHE A 108 -17.22 -5.88 -26.57
CA PHE A 108 -15.89 -6.46 -26.41
C PHE A 108 -15.73 -7.16 -25.04
N THR A 109 -15.16 -8.38 -25.03
CA THR A 109 -14.86 -9.09 -23.78
C THR A 109 -13.46 -9.71 -23.84
N ASP A 110 -12.78 -9.76 -22.68
CA ASP A 110 -11.45 -10.35 -22.53
C ASP A 110 -11.34 -11.35 -21.37
N THR A 111 -12.41 -11.55 -20.59
CA THR A 111 -12.47 -12.45 -19.41
C THR A 111 -11.40 -12.21 -18.33
N LYS A 112 -10.58 -11.16 -18.46
CA LYS A 112 -9.49 -10.87 -17.53
C LYS A 112 -10.05 -10.28 -16.25
N THR A 113 -9.70 -10.89 -15.14
CA THR A 113 -10.12 -10.45 -13.79
C THR A 113 -8.95 -9.96 -12.95
N THR A 114 -7.73 -9.95 -13.49
CA THR A 114 -6.53 -9.45 -12.82
C THR A 114 -5.78 -8.49 -13.73
N LEU A 115 -5.22 -7.41 -13.15
CA LEU A 115 -4.44 -6.42 -13.90
C LEU A 115 -3.30 -7.05 -14.69
N GLU A 116 -3.15 -6.60 -15.93
CA GLU A 116 -1.90 -6.74 -16.66
C GLU A 116 -0.89 -5.72 -16.14
N LEU A 117 0.40 -6.07 -16.21
CA LEU A 117 1.48 -5.23 -15.68
C LEU A 117 1.52 -3.82 -16.27
N SER A 118 1.06 -3.62 -17.51
CA SER A 118 0.96 -2.29 -18.14
C SER A 118 -0.11 -1.38 -17.53
N ASP A 119 -1.05 -1.96 -16.78
CA ASP A 119 -2.15 -1.25 -16.11
C ASP A 119 -2.02 -1.31 -14.58
N ASP A 120 -0.96 -1.93 -14.07
CA ASP A 120 -0.69 -2.06 -12.64
C ASP A 120 0.12 -0.85 -12.15
N ALA A 121 -0.47 -0.04 -11.28
CA ALA A 121 0.15 1.18 -10.77
C ALA A 121 1.48 0.90 -10.07
N ALA A 122 1.58 -0.17 -9.29
CA ALA A 122 2.83 -0.51 -8.60
C ALA A 122 3.90 -0.94 -9.61
N HIS A 123 3.53 -1.76 -10.60
CA HIS A 123 4.48 -2.20 -11.62
C HIS A 123 4.97 -1.04 -12.50
N VAL A 124 4.08 -0.17 -12.98
CA VAL A 124 4.49 0.93 -13.86
C VAL A 124 5.37 1.94 -13.12
N ASN A 125 5.07 2.23 -11.86
CA ASN A 125 5.84 3.21 -11.08
C ASN A 125 7.15 2.65 -10.52
N TRP A 126 7.18 1.39 -10.10
CA TRP A 126 8.36 0.80 -9.46
C TRP A 126 9.11 -0.19 -10.36
N GLN A 127 8.53 -0.71 -11.42
CA GLN A 127 9.17 -1.64 -12.37
C GLN A 127 9.61 -2.96 -11.71
N GLY A 128 10.33 -3.79 -12.47
CA GLY A 128 10.87 -5.05 -11.97
C GLY A 128 9.77 -6.03 -11.58
N ARG A 129 9.84 -6.57 -10.36
CA ARG A 129 8.86 -7.56 -9.85
C ARG A 129 7.82 -6.95 -8.91
N TRP A 130 7.75 -5.62 -8.86
CA TRP A 130 6.70 -4.94 -8.11
C TRP A 130 5.38 -5.00 -8.88
N ARG A 131 4.30 -5.21 -8.13
CA ARG A 131 2.92 -5.20 -8.62
C ARG A 131 1.94 -5.00 -7.46
N MET A 132 0.68 -4.77 -7.79
CA MET A 132 -0.41 -4.78 -6.83
C MET A 132 -0.66 -6.22 -6.32
N PRO A 133 -0.96 -6.39 -5.03
CA PRO A 133 -1.38 -7.67 -4.47
C PRO A 133 -2.68 -8.15 -5.10
N THR A 134 -2.79 -9.45 -5.33
CA THR A 134 -4.02 -10.13 -5.76
C THR A 134 -4.96 -10.33 -4.57
N GLN A 135 -6.21 -10.75 -4.84
CA GLN A 135 -7.14 -11.17 -3.79
C GLN A 135 -6.55 -12.27 -2.90
N ALA A 136 -5.88 -13.26 -3.49
CA ALA A 136 -5.31 -14.38 -2.74
C ALA A 136 -4.21 -13.94 -1.77
N GLU A 137 -3.38 -12.97 -2.16
CA GLU A 137 -2.29 -12.46 -1.32
C GLU A 137 -2.81 -11.57 -0.20
N TRP A 138 -3.87 -10.77 -0.45
CA TRP A 138 -4.56 -10.07 0.63
C TRP A 138 -5.18 -11.05 1.63
N ASN A 139 -5.88 -12.09 1.14
CA ASN A 139 -6.44 -13.13 2.02
C ASN A 139 -5.34 -13.84 2.83
N GLU A 140 -4.21 -14.17 2.21
CA GLU A 140 -3.08 -14.76 2.92
C GLU A 140 -2.58 -13.84 4.05
N LEU A 141 -2.45 -12.53 3.79
CA LEU A 141 -2.05 -11.56 4.81
C LEU A 141 -3.08 -11.47 5.95
N ILE A 142 -4.38 -11.49 5.63
CA ILE A 142 -5.47 -11.46 6.62
C ILE A 142 -5.45 -12.73 7.49
N GLU A 143 -5.33 -13.91 6.86
CA GLU A 143 -5.45 -15.21 7.52
C GLU A 143 -4.19 -15.62 8.31
N LYS A 144 -3.00 -15.19 7.85
CA LYS A 144 -1.72 -15.67 8.40
C LYS A 144 -1.02 -14.66 9.31
N CYS A 145 -1.47 -13.41 9.35
CA CYS A 145 -0.89 -12.38 10.23
C CYS A 145 -1.85 -12.02 11.38
N THR A 146 -1.26 -11.53 12.47
CA THR A 146 -2.00 -10.87 13.54
C THR A 146 -2.04 -9.38 13.26
N TRP A 147 -3.21 -8.79 13.39
CA TRP A 147 -3.45 -7.38 13.13
C TRP A 147 -3.84 -6.69 14.43
N ALA A 148 -3.19 -5.56 14.73
CA ALA A 148 -3.51 -4.74 15.88
C ALA A 148 -3.68 -3.29 15.45
N GLN A 149 -4.79 -2.67 15.86
CA GLN A 149 -4.93 -1.22 15.74
C GLN A 149 -3.84 -0.53 16.55
N THR A 150 -3.18 0.45 15.94
CA THR A 150 -2.17 1.26 16.61
C THR A 150 -2.15 2.67 16.02
N GLU A 151 -1.40 3.55 16.68
CA GLU A 151 -0.94 4.79 16.12
C GLU A 151 0.58 4.71 15.91
N TYR A 152 1.06 5.10 14.74
CA TYR A 152 2.49 5.13 14.42
C TYR A 152 2.82 6.50 13.83
N MET A 153 3.75 7.22 14.46
CA MET A 153 4.10 8.60 14.10
C MET A 153 2.89 9.54 14.00
N GLY A 154 1.90 9.37 14.88
CA GLY A 154 0.68 10.20 14.91
C GLY A 154 -0.39 9.81 13.88
N VAL A 155 -0.16 8.78 13.07
CA VAL A 155 -1.12 8.29 12.07
C VAL A 155 -1.73 6.98 12.57
N LYS A 156 -3.06 6.91 12.57
CA LYS A 156 -3.81 5.68 12.87
C LYS A 156 -3.61 4.64 11.78
N GLY A 157 -3.62 3.38 12.16
CA GLY A 157 -3.55 2.28 11.21
C GLY A 157 -3.41 0.94 11.90
N TYR A 158 -2.88 -0.02 11.15
CA TYR A 158 -2.72 -1.38 11.62
C TYR A 158 -1.27 -1.82 11.57
N ASP A 159 -0.85 -2.36 12.70
CA ASP A 159 0.38 -3.10 12.85
C ASP A 159 0.12 -4.57 12.51
N VAL A 160 0.65 -5.02 11.38
CA VAL A 160 0.40 -6.35 10.82
C VAL A 160 1.63 -7.21 11.06
N LYS A 161 1.55 -8.16 11.98
CA LYS A 161 2.65 -9.01 12.42
C LYS A 161 2.48 -10.44 11.92
N ALA A 162 3.49 -10.95 11.22
CA ALA A 162 3.53 -12.32 10.76
C ALA A 162 4.10 -13.29 11.81
N ALA A 163 3.90 -14.59 11.60
CA ALA A 163 4.39 -15.65 12.48
C ALA A 163 5.93 -15.67 12.64
N ASN A 164 6.66 -15.22 11.63
CA ASN A 164 8.12 -15.10 11.69
C ASN A 164 8.61 -13.88 12.51
N GLY A 165 7.69 -13.09 13.08
CA GLY A 165 7.97 -11.92 13.89
C GLY A 165 8.11 -10.61 13.11
N ASN A 166 8.25 -10.66 11.78
CA ASN A 166 8.32 -9.48 10.92
C ASN A 166 6.95 -8.81 10.82
N ARG A 167 6.96 -7.52 10.49
CA ARG A 167 5.75 -6.69 10.46
C ARG A 167 5.79 -5.59 9.43
N ILE A 168 4.62 -5.14 9.04
CA ILE A 168 4.39 -3.90 8.26
C ILE A 168 3.35 -3.04 8.97
N PHE A 169 3.39 -1.73 8.73
CA PHE A 169 2.33 -0.81 9.13
C PHE A 169 1.51 -0.42 7.90
N LEU A 170 0.18 -0.52 8.03
CA LEU A 170 -0.77 -0.05 7.03
C LEU A 170 -1.51 1.19 7.57
N PRO A 171 -1.21 2.40 7.07
CA PRO A 171 -1.89 3.60 7.52
C PRO A 171 -3.36 3.60 7.09
N ALA A 172 -4.20 4.07 8.00
CA ALA A 172 -5.62 4.34 7.81
C ALA A 172 -5.97 5.67 8.50
N PRO A 173 -5.60 6.80 7.87
CA PRO A 173 -5.77 8.12 8.47
C PRO A 173 -7.24 8.53 8.61
N ASP A 174 -8.13 7.91 7.84
CA ASP A 174 -9.58 8.10 7.88
C ASP A 174 -10.32 6.76 7.98
N GLU A 175 -11.59 6.83 8.39
CA GLU A 175 -12.46 5.67 8.63
C GLU A 175 -12.87 4.92 7.35
N ASN A 176 -12.51 5.42 6.16
CA ASN A 176 -12.85 4.83 4.87
C ASN A 176 -11.60 4.33 4.12
N ALA A 177 -10.47 4.18 4.81
CA ALA A 177 -9.22 3.74 4.23
C ALA A 177 -9.39 2.37 3.56
N LEU A 178 -9.05 2.31 2.27
CA LEU A 178 -9.17 1.14 1.41
C LEU A 178 -7.87 0.95 0.65
N TYR A 179 -7.48 -0.31 0.49
CA TYR A 179 -6.28 -0.71 -0.24
C TYR A 179 -6.66 -1.52 -1.47
N ALA A 180 -6.13 -1.12 -2.63
CA ALA A 180 -6.48 -1.75 -3.89
C ALA A 180 -5.87 -3.16 -4.04
N SER A 181 -6.65 -4.06 -4.64
CA SER A 181 -6.19 -5.34 -5.19
C SER A 181 -6.03 -5.24 -6.70
N SER A 182 -5.15 -6.04 -7.28
CA SER A 182 -5.09 -6.25 -8.72
C SER A 182 -6.26 -7.07 -9.26
N SER A 183 -7.13 -7.60 -8.40
CA SER A 183 -8.26 -8.47 -8.77
C SER A 183 -9.60 -7.74 -8.87
N LEU A 184 -10.42 -8.12 -9.86
CA LEU A 184 -11.81 -7.72 -10.03
C LEU A 184 -12.78 -8.68 -9.32
N LEU A 185 -13.98 -8.19 -9.06
CA LEU A 185 -15.11 -9.06 -8.74
C LEU A 185 -15.65 -9.68 -10.04
N GLU A 186 -15.46 -10.99 -10.24
CA GLU A 186 -15.78 -11.69 -11.49
C GLU A 186 -17.23 -11.48 -11.97
N THR A 187 -18.17 -11.44 -11.02
CA THR A 187 -19.60 -11.28 -11.32
C THR A 187 -19.99 -9.84 -11.67
N ARG A 188 -19.14 -8.86 -11.38
CA ARG A 188 -19.40 -7.42 -11.57
C ARG A 188 -18.14 -6.74 -12.10
N PRO A 189 -17.88 -6.76 -13.43
CA PRO A 189 -16.63 -6.25 -14.00
C PRO A 189 -16.42 -4.73 -13.84
N GLY A 190 -17.45 -3.99 -13.42
CA GLY A 190 -17.34 -2.58 -13.01
C GLY A 190 -16.77 -2.37 -11.61
N GLU A 191 -16.48 -3.45 -10.87
CA GLU A 191 -15.98 -3.39 -9.50
C GLU A 191 -14.67 -4.16 -9.33
N ALA A 192 -13.74 -3.52 -8.63
CA ALA A 192 -12.49 -4.11 -8.19
C ALA A 192 -12.56 -4.47 -6.70
N LEU A 193 -11.74 -5.43 -6.29
CA LEU A 193 -11.63 -5.84 -4.89
C LEU A 193 -10.66 -4.93 -4.14
N HIS A 194 -11.00 -4.62 -2.89
CA HIS A 194 -10.22 -3.75 -2.02
C HIS A 194 -10.26 -4.28 -0.60
N LEU A 195 -9.16 -4.13 0.13
CA LEU A 195 -9.14 -4.42 1.56
C LEU A 195 -9.55 -3.16 2.34
N PRO A 196 -10.72 -3.16 3.03
CA PRO A 196 -11.02 -2.13 4.01
C PRO A 196 -10.07 -2.22 5.21
N ILE A 197 -9.56 -1.08 5.65
CA ILE A 197 -8.70 -0.94 6.82
C ILE A 197 -9.42 -0.05 7.85
N PHE A 198 -10.61 -0.49 8.25
CA PHE A 198 -11.39 0.05 9.37
C PHE A 198 -11.90 -1.12 10.23
N ASP A 199 -12.76 -0.89 11.22
CA ASP A 199 -13.15 -1.77 12.35
C ASP A 199 -13.29 -3.30 12.12
N GLN A 200 -13.38 -3.80 10.88
CA GLN A 200 -13.29 -5.21 10.48
C GLN A 200 -12.48 -5.36 9.17
N TYR A 201 -11.31 -5.99 9.22
CA TYR A 201 -10.36 -6.20 8.10
C TYR A 201 -10.26 -7.69 7.69
N ASP A 202 -11.36 -8.42 7.85
CA ASP A 202 -11.47 -9.87 7.68
C ASP A 202 -11.87 -10.31 6.27
N VAL A 203 -12.28 -9.38 5.40
CA VAL A 203 -12.69 -9.70 4.03
C VAL A 203 -12.47 -8.53 3.06
N LEU A 204 -12.10 -8.84 1.81
CA LEU A 204 -12.09 -7.84 0.74
C LEU A 204 -13.52 -7.45 0.35
N THR A 205 -13.72 -6.18 0.05
CA THR A 205 -14.99 -5.64 -0.45
C THR A 205 -14.85 -5.20 -1.90
N ALA A 206 -15.97 -5.13 -2.61
CA ALA A 206 -16.00 -4.65 -3.99
C ALA A 206 -16.34 -3.16 -4.03
N GLN A 207 -15.59 -2.39 -4.80
CA GLN A 207 -15.83 -0.97 -5.03
C GLN A 207 -15.73 -0.65 -6.51
N TYR A 208 -16.38 0.42 -6.94
CA TYR A 208 -16.29 0.86 -8.33
C TYR A 208 -14.83 1.10 -8.76
N ARG A 209 -14.42 0.45 -9.85
CA ARG A 209 -13.04 0.45 -10.32
C ARG A 209 -12.52 1.80 -10.85
N TYR A 210 -13.41 2.77 -11.03
CA TYR A 210 -13.05 4.16 -11.36
C TYR A 210 -12.73 5.03 -10.14
N ARG A 211 -13.04 4.57 -8.91
CA ARG A 211 -12.63 5.22 -7.67
C ARG A 211 -11.18 4.87 -7.36
N ALA A 212 -10.51 5.71 -6.56
CA ALA A 212 -9.10 5.57 -6.27
C ALA A 212 -8.82 5.27 -4.81
N TYR A 213 -7.81 4.44 -4.60
CA TYR A 213 -7.46 3.89 -3.30
C TYR A 213 -5.95 3.74 -3.14
N SER A 214 -5.48 3.58 -1.91
CA SER A 214 -4.06 3.41 -1.63
C SER A 214 -3.55 2.09 -2.20
N VAL A 215 -2.30 2.08 -2.64
CA VAL A 215 -1.65 0.88 -3.17
C VAL A 215 -0.48 0.48 -2.28
N ARG A 216 -0.58 -0.67 -1.62
CA ARG A 216 0.54 -1.34 -0.95
C ARG A 216 1.10 -2.41 -1.88
N ALA A 217 2.22 -2.13 -2.51
CA ALA A 217 2.81 -3.04 -3.48
C ALA A 217 3.38 -4.32 -2.84
N VAL A 218 3.45 -5.38 -3.64
CA VAL A 218 4.14 -6.62 -3.31
C VAL A 218 5.26 -6.89 -4.30
N TYR A 219 6.30 -7.59 -3.85
CA TYR A 219 7.46 -7.99 -4.63
C TYR A 219 7.57 -9.52 -4.67
N GLY A 220 7.49 -10.10 -5.86
CA GLY A 220 7.47 -11.54 -6.02
C GLY A 220 7.22 -11.98 -7.46
N PRO A 221 7.19 -13.30 -7.72
CA PRO A 221 6.84 -13.79 -9.04
C PRO A 221 5.47 -13.29 -9.48
N VAL A 222 5.35 -12.97 -10.77
CA VAL A 222 4.06 -12.83 -11.43
C VAL A 222 3.59 -14.27 -11.66
N LEU A 223 2.70 -14.77 -10.82
CA LEU A 223 2.16 -16.11 -11.03
C LEU A 223 1.42 -16.11 -12.37
N PRO A 224 1.66 -17.12 -13.24
CA PRO A 224 0.87 -17.27 -14.45
C PRO A 224 -0.61 -17.38 -14.07
N GLN A 225 -1.46 -16.64 -14.78
CA GLN A 225 -2.90 -16.81 -14.72
C GLN A 225 -3.20 -18.19 -15.32
N TYR A 226 -3.64 -19.14 -14.49
CA TYR A 226 -4.09 -20.46 -14.93
C TYR A 226 -5.58 -20.45 -15.26
#